data_AF-A0A653DJ69-F1
#
_entry.id   AF-A0A653DJ69-F1
#
_cell.length_a   1.000
_cell.length_b   1.000
_cell.length_c   1.000
_cell.angle_alpha   90.00
_cell.angle_beta   90.00
_cell.angle_gamma   90.00
#
_symmetry.space_group_name_H-M   'P 1'
#
loop_
_entity.id
_entity.type
_entity.pdbx_description
1 polymer ?
#
loop_
_entity_poly.entity_id
_entity_poly.type
_entity_poly.pdbx_seq_one_letter_code
_entity_poly.pdbx_strand_id
1 'polypeptide(L)' 'MSRVDAKFEPKLHNFDQKQHRVNIAQEMLDSVRDDPDVLQRAIIGEESWAYGYEVETKAQ' A
#
# COMPACT_ATOMS: atom_id res chain seq x y z
N MET A 1 -9.67 17.48 1.46
CA MET A 1 -9.86 16.23 2.22
C MET A 1 -8.50 15.58 2.38
N SER A 2 -7.98 15.47 3.61
CA SER A 2 -6.76 14.70 3.86
C SER A 2 -7.10 13.21 3.73
N ARG A 3 -6.47 12.53 2.77
CA ARG A 3 -6.56 11.06 2.65
C ARG A 3 -5.61 10.47 3.67
N VAL A 4 -6.09 9.49 4.44
CA VAL A 4 -5.29 8.73 5.40
C VAL A 4 -5.27 7.29 4.88
N ASP A 5 -4.10 6.68 4.84
CA ASP A 5 -3.98 5.29 4.42
C ASP A 5 -4.86 4.41 5.32
N ALA A 6 -5.55 3.45 4.73
CA ALA A 6 -6.47 2.60 5.49
C ALA A 6 -5.74 1.70 6.49
N LYS A 7 -4.46 1.42 6.25
CA LYS A 7 -3.64 0.48 7.01
C LYS A 7 -2.72 1.21 7.99
N PHE A 8 -2.67 0.72 9.22
CA PHE A 8 -1.66 1.14 10.20
C PHE A 8 -0.35 0.38 9.95
N GLU A 9 0.67 1.09 9.47
CA GLU A 9 2.01 0.52 9.34
C GLU A 9 2.83 0.68 10.63
N PRO A 10 3.59 -0.34 11.05
CA PRO A 10 4.49 -0.22 12.19
C PRO A 10 5.57 0.84 11.95
N LYS A 11 5.74 1.76 12.91
CA LYS A 11 6.80 2.79 12.87
C LYS A 11 8.21 2.18 12.81
N LEU A 12 8.41 1.03 13.46
CA LEU A 12 9.65 0.26 13.43
C LEU A 12 9.34 -1.15 12.97
N HIS A 13 10.10 -1.59 11.97
CA HIS A 13 10.04 -2.97 11.51
C HIS A 13 10.99 -3.83 12.34
N ASN A 14 10.50 -4.99 12.80
CA ASN A 14 11.34 -6.00 13.42
C ASN A 14 12.25 -6.69 12.38
N PHE A 15 13.16 -7.56 12.83
CA PHE A 15 14.11 -8.25 11.95
C PHE A 15 13.40 -9.06 10.88
N ASP A 16 12.40 -9.86 11.26
CA ASP A 16 11.69 -10.75 10.34
C ASP A 16 10.92 -9.97 9.26
N GLN A 17 10.27 -8.86 9.64
CA GLN A 17 9.58 -7.97 8.71
C GLN A 17 10.55 -7.38 7.69
N LYS A 18 11.75 -6.97 8.12
CA LYS A 18 12.78 -6.45 7.22
C LYS A 18 13.29 -7.55 6.29
N GLN A 19 13.62 -8.71 6.84
CA GLN A 19 14.14 -9.82 6.05
C GLN A 19 13.11 -10.30 5.03
N HIS A 20 11.84 -10.40 5.42
CA HIS A 20 10.76 -10.76 4.52
C HIS A 20 10.61 -9.76 3.36
N ARG A 21 10.65 -8.44 3.65
CA ARG A 21 10.62 -7.40 2.61
C ARG A 21 11.79 -7.52 1.63
N VAL A 22 12.99 -7.81 2.11
CA VAL A 22 14.18 -8.01 1.26
C VAL A 22 14.00 -9.24 0.37
N ASN A 23 13.53 -10.36 0.92
CA ASN A 23 13.34 -11.59 0.17
C ASN A 23 12.32 -11.40 -0.97
N ILE A 24 11.17 -10.79 -0.68
CA ILE A 24 10.15 -10.50 -1.70
C ILE A 24 10.67 -9.52 -2.74
N ALA A 25 11.41 -8.47 -2.33
CA ALA A 25 12.00 -7.53 -3.29
C ALA A 25 12.97 -8.22 -4.25
N GLN A 26 13.78 -9.16 -3.75
CA GLN A 26 14.70 -9.93 -4.59
C GLN A 26 13.95 -10.81 -5.60
N GLU A 27 12.90 -11.52 -5.15
CA GLU A 27 12.06 -12.36 -6.02
C GLU A 27 11.36 -11.53 -7.11
N MET A 28 10.87 -10.35 -6.76
CA MET A 28 10.24 -9.44 -7.73
C MET A 28 11.25 -8.88 -8.72
N LEU A 29 12.49 -8.59 -8.30
CA LEU A 29 13.57 -8.17 -9.20
C LEU A 29 13.95 -9.27 -10.19
N ASP A 30 14.06 -10.51 -9.71
CA ASP A 30 14.34 -11.65 -10.58
C ASP A 30 13.18 -11.88 -11.58
N SER A 31 11.93 -11.72 -11.12
CA SER A 31 10.74 -11.80 -11.99
C SER A 31 10.73 -10.74 -13.10
N VAL A 32 11.11 -9.49 -12.79
CA VAL A 32 11.23 -8.42 -13.79
C VAL A 32 12.40 -8.68 -14.75
N ARG A 33 13.48 -9.29 -14.27
CA ARG A 33 14.63 -9.65 -15.11
C ARG A 33 14.25 -10.72 -16.14
N ASP A 34 13.47 -11.71 -15.70
CA ASP A 34 13.05 -12.83 -16.54
C ASP A 34 11.92 -12.43 -17.49
N ASP A 35 11.03 -11.53 -17.07
CA ASP A 35 9.93 -10.98 -17.87
C ASP A 35 9.78 -9.47 -17.65
N PRO A 36 10.34 -8.64 -18.56
CA PRO A 36 10.31 -7.18 -18.43
C PRO A 36 8.89 -6.58 -18.43
N ASP A 37 7.89 -7.29 -18.97
CA ASP A 37 6.52 -6.81 -19.09
C ASP A 37 5.64 -7.23 -17.89
N VAL A 38 6.22 -7.85 -16.85
CA VAL A 38 5.48 -8.29 -15.66
C VAL A 38 4.72 -7.16 -14.97
N LEU A 39 5.30 -5.96 -14.90
CA LEU A 39 4.64 -4.81 -14.27
C LEU A 39 3.46 -4.26 -15.07
N GLN A 40 3.44 -4.46 -16.39
CA GLN A 40 2.32 -4.01 -17.24
C GLN A 40 1.05 -4.84 -16.99
N ARG A 41 1.21 -6.05 -16.45
CA ARG A 41 0.12 -6.97 -16.11
C ARG A 41 -0.31 -6.86 -14.64
N ALA A 42 0.40 -6.07 -13.84
CA ALA A 42 0.09 -5.91 -12.42
C ALA A 42 -1.15 -5.02 -12.24
N ILE A 43 -2.17 -5.55 -11.56
CA ILE A 43 -3.33 -4.77 -11.11
C ILE A 43 -3.17 -4.55 -9.61
N ILE A 44 -2.95 -3.30 -9.20
CA ILE A 44 -2.73 -2.92 -7.81
C ILE A 44 -3.91 -2.07 -7.33
N GLY A 45 -4.48 -2.42 -6.19
CA GLY A 45 -5.52 -1.66 -5.51
C GLY A 45 -5.13 -1.38 -4.07
N GLU A 46 -5.46 -0.18 -3.58
CA GLU A 46 -5.24 0.23 -2.20
C GLU A 46 -6.46 1.00 -1.68
N GLU A 47 -6.73 0.87 -0.38
CA GLU A 47 -7.82 1.55 0.30
C GLU A 47 -7.30 2.79 1.04
N SER A 48 -8.08 3.88 0.98
CA SER A 48 -7.77 5.12 1.70
C SER A 48 -9.04 5.67 2.35
N TRP A 49 -8.93 6.19 3.57
CA TRP A 49 -10.02 6.89 4.23
C TRP A 49 -10.20 8.29 3.63
N ALA A 50 -11.42 8.58 3.17
CA ALA A 50 -11.84 9.90 2.75
C ALA A 50 -12.93 10.42 3.70
N TYR A 51 -12.60 11.46 4.48
CA TYR A 51 -13.56 12.11 5.35
C TYR A 51 -14.39 13.12 4.55
N GLY A 52 -15.69 12.85 4.40
CA GLY A 52 -16.68 13.81 3.92
C GLY A 52 -17.34 14.52 5.09
N TYR A 53 -17.48 15.85 5.02
CA TYR A 53 -18.29 16.62 5.97
C TYR A 53 -19.70 16.79 5.40
N GLU A 54 -20.69 16.19 6.07
CA GLU A 54 -22.10 16.29 5.68
C GLU A 54 -22.73 17.50 6.39
N VAL A 55 -22.91 18.61 5.65
CA VAL A 55 -23.34 19.90 6.23
C VAL A 55 -24.79 19.86 6.75
N GLU A 56 -25.62 18.95 6.24
CA GLU A 56 -27.06 18.93 6.52
C GLU A 56 -27.44 18.41 7.91
N THR A 57 -26.56 17.70 8.62
CA THR A 57 -26.87 17.12 9.95
C THR A 57 -26.60 18.06 11.13
N LYS A 58 -26.20 19.31 10.88
CA LYS A 58 -25.85 20.30 11.92
C LYS A 58 -26.89 21.42 12.10
N ALA A 59 -28.02 21.37 11.39
CA ALA A 59 -29.14 22.28 11.64
C ALA A 59 -29.96 21.78 12.84
N GLN A 60 -29.46 21.99 14.06
CA GLN A 60 -30.25 21.91 15.28
C GLN A 60 -29.93 23.07 16.22
#